data_AF-A0A1C3ELE3-F1
#
_entry.id   AF-A0A1C3ELE3-F1
#
_cell.length_a   1.000
_cell.length_b   1.000
_cell.length_c   1.000
_cell.angle_alpha   90.00
_cell.angle_beta   90.00
_cell.angle_gamma   90.00
#
_symmetry.space_group_name_H-M   'P 1'
#
loop_
_entity.id
_entity.type
_entity.pdbx_description
1 polymer ?
#
loop_
_entity_poly.entity_id
_entity_poly.type
_entity_poly.pdbx_seq_one_letter_code
_entity_poly.pdbx_strand_id
1 'polypeptide(L)'
;MDESWHRVVDLSIISNPINEAVYYEKVMEAFDIPIVKEPSISNPNFAKLVYLTDRDLSILLSMLSAILSHGKLAGHLGENERQWCAHIANANASIQDNALVAEYISNNYASSTENLYISLSLWMIRCWSKNNIGFWERFRLRLNHEIAVPEIDINIPENILDYLLTCATTIMSEPSPPATLSVSAADKDSAADQNIEKT
;
A
#
# COMPACT_ATOMS: atom_id res chain seq x y z
N MET A 1 -24.79 12.98 3.42
CA MET A 1 -24.38 14.38 3.58
C MET A 1 -22.88 14.34 3.57
N ASP A 2 -22.23 14.91 2.54
CA ASP A 2 -20.78 14.93 2.42
C ASP A 2 -20.20 15.97 3.38
N GLU A 3 -19.79 15.52 4.56
CA GLU A 3 -18.97 16.29 5.50
C GLU A 3 -17.50 15.97 5.24
N SER A 4 -16.95 16.52 4.15
CA SER A 4 -15.50 16.50 3.95
C SER A 4 -14.83 17.33 5.04
N TRP A 5 -13.76 16.80 5.66
CA TRP A 5 -12.97 17.47 6.70
C TRP A 5 -12.51 18.88 6.30
N HIS A 6 -12.38 19.15 5.01
CA HIS A 6 -12.09 20.48 4.45
C HIS A 6 -13.11 21.56 4.85
N ARG A 7 -14.35 21.21 5.24
CA ARG A 7 -15.36 22.16 5.74
C ARG A 7 -15.17 22.54 7.20
N VAL A 8 -14.48 21.70 7.97
CA VAL A 8 -14.16 21.93 9.38
C VAL A 8 -12.85 22.72 9.51
N VAL A 9 -12.03 22.69 8.45
CA VAL A 9 -10.64 23.15 8.48
C VAL A 9 -10.46 24.49 7.74
N ASP A 10 -10.45 25.60 8.48
CA ASP A 10 -9.95 26.90 7.96
C ASP A 10 -8.42 26.94 7.96
N LEU A 11 -7.82 26.73 6.78
CA LEU A 11 -6.37 26.73 6.56
C LEU A 11 -5.72 28.12 6.65
N SER A 12 -6.51 29.21 6.69
CA SER A 12 -5.98 30.57 6.76
C SER A 12 -5.35 30.93 8.11
N ILE A 13 -5.58 30.10 9.14
CA ILE A 13 -5.13 30.31 10.53
C ILE A 13 -3.68 29.82 10.75
N ILE A 14 -3.12 29.03 9.82
CA ILE A 14 -1.84 28.34 9.97
C ILE A 14 -0.69 29.24 9.50
N SER A 15 -0.39 30.30 10.26
CA SER A 15 0.80 31.14 10.06
C SER A 15 1.75 31.13 11.26
N ASN A 16 1.32 30.56 12.40
CA ASN A 16 2.08 30.49 13.64
C ASN A 16 2.10 29.04 14.20
N PRO A 17 3.26 28.46 14.54
CA PRO A 17 3.37 27.10 15.09
C PRO A 17 2.52 26.82 16.34
N ILE A 18 2.27 27.84 17.17
CA ILE A 18 1.42 27.70 18.37
C ILE A 18 -0.05 27.59 17.97
N ASN A 19 -0.48 28.38 16.97
CA ASN A 19 -1.84 28.31 16.45
C ASN A 19 -2.08 26.98 15.73
N GLU A 20 -1.06 26.46 15.03
CA GLU A 20 -1.08 25.15 14.41
C GLU A 20 -1.26 24.03 15.45
N ALA A 21 -0.52 24.06 16.57
CA ALA A 21 -0.66 23.06 17.63
C ALA A 21 -2.05 23.06 18.28
N VAL A 22 -2.57 24.25 18.65
CA VAL A 22 -3.92 24.40 19.22
C VAL A 22 -5.00 23.98 18.21
N TYR A 23 -4.75 24.21 16.92
CA TYR A 23 -5.65 23.81 15.86
C TYR A 23 -5.68 22.29 15.66
N TYR A 24 -4.52 21.63 15.69
CA TYR A 24 -4.45 20.17 15.67
C TYR A 24 -5.18 19.54 16.85
N GLU A 25 -5.02 20.07 18.07
CA GLU A 25 -5.75 19.57 19.25
C GLU A 25 -7.26 19.67 19.04
N LYS A 26 -7.76 20.81 18.55
CA LYS A 26 -9.19 21.01 18.26
C LYS A 26 -9.74 20.05 17.19
N VAL A 27 -8.96 19.78 16.14
CA VAL A 27 -9.36 18.81 15.11
C VAL A 27 -9.43 17.41 15.71
N MET A 28 -8.43 17.01 16.49
CA MET A 28 -8.42 15.69 17.13
C MET A 28 -9.57 15.53 18.13
N GLU A 29 -9.86 16.55 18.94
CA GLU A 29 -11.02 16.60 19.84
C GLU A 29 -12.34 16.50 19.07
N ALA A 30 -12.50 17.22 17.96
CA ALA A 30 -13.73 17.19 17.16
C ALA A 30 -14.00 15.82 16.53
N PHE A 31 -12.97 15.01 16.28
CA PHE A 31 -13.07 13.66 15.74
C PHE A 31 -12.92 12.56 16.80
N ASP A 32 -12.94 12.90 18.09
CA ASP A 32 -12.74 11.97 19.22
C ASP A 32 -11.44 11.13 19.12
N ILE A 33 -10.39 11.69 18.51
CA ILE A 33 -9.12 11.01 18.32
C ILE A 33 -8.24 11.19 19.56
N PRO A 34 -7.80 10.11 20.21
CA PRO A 34 -7.02 10.21 21.44
C PRO A 34 -5.62 10.80 21.15
N ILE A 35 -5.32 11.89 21.86
CA ILE A 35 -4.00 12.54 21.87
C ILE A 35 -3.16 11.86 22.96
N VAL A 36 -2.50 10.76 22.59
CA VAL A 36 -1.63 9.99 23.51
C VAL A 36 -0.18 10.25 23.14
N LYS A 37 0.70 10.39 24.15
CA LYS A 37 2.14 10.22 23.93
C LYS A 37 2.37 8.77 23.50
N GLU A 38 2.49 8.55 22.20
CA GLU A 38 2.76 7.22 21.67
C GLU A 38 4.09 6.70 22.24
N PRO A 39 4.16 5.44 22.69
CA PRO A 39 5.44 4.82 23.02
C PRO A 39 6.33 4.95 21.78
N SER A 40 7.52 5.52 21.99
CA SER A 40 8.50 5.91 20.98
C SER A 40 8.35 5.16 19.65
N ILE A 41 8.19 5.93 18.58
CA ILE A 41 8.19 5.58 17.15
C ILE A 41 9.45 4.77 16.80
N SER A 42 9.55 3.53 17.29
CA SER A 42 10.69 2.64 17.07
C SER A 42 10.54 1.90 15.75
N ASN A 43 9.29 1.75 15.29
CA ASN A 43 9.00 1.14 14.02
C ASN A 43 9.04 2.20 12.89
N PRO A 44 10.00 2.13 11.96
CA PRO A 44 10.17 3.11 10.90
C PRO A 44 8.99 3.14 9.92
N ASN A 45 8.15 2.10 9.88
CA ASN A 45 6.98 2.05 9.01
C ASN A 45 5.91 3.07 9.41
N PHE A 46 5.80 3.44 10.70
CA PHE A 46 4.86 4.51 11.12
C PHE A 46 5.20 5.84 10.43
N ALA A 47 6.46 6.27 10.52
CA ALA A 47 6.91 7.49 9.88
C ALA A 47 6.73 7.44 8.36
N LYS A 48 7.11 6.30 7.73
CA LYS A 48 6.94 6.12 6.28
C LYS A 48 5.48 6.31 5.86
N LEU A 49 4.53 5.65 6.53
CA LEU A 49 3.10 5.71 6.18
C LEU A 49 2.53 7.13 6.30
N VAL A 50 2.93 7.88 7.34
CA VAL A 50 2.46 9.25 7.56
C VAL A 50 2.93 10.18 6.45
N TYR A 51 4.16 10.01 5.95
CA TYR A 51 4.77 10.92 4.97
C TYR A 51 4.65 10.50 3.51
N LEU A 52 3.96 9.40 3.18
CA LEU A 52 3.71 9.04 1.78
C LEU A 52 3.00 10.17 1.04
N THR A 53 3.21 10.31 -0.27
CA THR A 53 2.30 11.12 -1.12
C THR A 53 1.02 10.33 -1.42
N ASP A 54 -0.03 10.94 -1.96
CA ASP A 54 -1.25 10.21 -2.33
C ASP A 54 -1.00 9.16 -3.42
N ARG A 55 -0.06 9.46 -4.34
CA ARG A 55 0.41 8.51 -5.34
C ARG A 55 1.08 7.30 -4.67
N ASP A 56 2.04 7.56 -3.78
CA ASP A 56 2.78 6.48 -3.11
C ASP A 56 1.87 5.66 -2.22
N LEU A 57 0.94 6.31 -1.51
CA LEU A 57 -0.09 5.64 -0.73
C LEU A 57 -0.95 4.72 -1.61
N SER A 58 -1.37 5.16 -2.79
CA SER A 58 -2.12 4.32 -3.73
C SER A 58 -1.33 3.10 -4.22
N ILE A 59 -0.03 3.28 -4.50
CA ILE A 59 0.87 2.16 -4.88
C ILE A 59 1.04 1.19 -3.72
N LEU A 60 1.27 1.69 -2.50
CA LEU A 60 1.37 0.88 -1.30
C LEU A 60 0.11 0.03 -1.09
N LEU A 61 -1.07 0.68 -1.12
CA LEU A 61 -2.34 -0.01 -0.95
C LEU A 61 -2.55 -1.06 -2.06
N SER A 62 -2.10 -0.78 -3.28
CA SER A 62 -2.13 -1.78 -4.36
C SER A 62 -1.22 -2.98 -4.05
N MET A 63 0.01 -2.76 -3.56
CA MET A 63 0.94 -3.84 -3.19
C MET A 63 0.43 -4.70 -2.05
N LEU A 64 -0.07 -4.09 -0.98
CA LEU A 64 -0.58 -4.84 0.18
C LEU A 64 -1.76 -5.73 -0.22
N SER A 65 -2.70 -5.20 -1.00
CA SER A 65 -3.83 -5.97 -1.49
C SER A 65 -3.40 -7.08 -2.45
N ALA A 66 -2.40 -6.82 -3.30
CA ALA A 66 -1.87 -7.80 -4.23
C ALA A 66 -1.19 -8.95 -3.47
N ILE A 67 -0.43 -8.66 -2.42
CA ILE A 67 0.19 -9.70 -1.60
C ILE A 67 -0.91 -10.56 -0.93
N LEU A 68 -1.88 -9.94 -0.27
CA LEU A 68 -2.95 -10.69 0.41
C LEU A 68 -3.83 -11.51 -0.56
N SER A 69 -3.92 -11.08 -1.81
CA SER A 69 -4.73 -11.71 -2.85
C SER A 69 -3.96 -12.58 -3.83
N HIS A 70 -2.66 -12.82 -3.60
CA HIS A 70 -1.79 -13.56 -4.51
C HIS A 70 -1.75 -12.98 -5.94
N GLY A 71 -1.71 -11.65 -6.05
CA GLY A 71 -1.63 -10.89 -7.30
C GLY A 71 -2.97 -10.63 -7.99
N LYS A 72 -4.09 -11.08 -7.41
CA LYS A 72 -5.43 -10.95 -8.01
C LYS A 72 -6.01 -9.54 -7.88
N LEU A 73 -5.80 -8.88 -6.74
CA LEU A 73 -6.23 -7.51 -6.46
C LEU A 73 -5.01 -6.59 -6.54
N ALA A 74 -4.68 -6.17 -7.76
CA ALA A 74 -3.43 -5.46 -8.03
C ALA A 74 -3.55 -3.95 -8.10
N GLY A 75 -4.76 -3.39 -8.01
CA GLY A 75 -4.99 -1.95 -8.19
C GLY A 75 -4.34 -1.42 -9.47
N HIS A 76 -3.35 -0.55 -9.32
CA HIS A 76 -2.61 0.08 -10.43
C HIS A 76 -1.24 -0.56 -10.75
N LEU A 77 -0.94 -1.73 -10.19
CA LEU A 77 0.36 -2.37 -10.38
C LEU A 77 0.53 -2.98 -11.77
N GLY A 78 1.75 -2.90 -12.30
CA GLY A 78 2.16 -3.60 -13.50
C GLY A 78 2.34 -5.11 -13.27
N GLU A 79 2.56 -5.85 -14.35
CA GLU A 79 2.63 -7.32 -14.30
C GLU A 79 3.82 -7.84 -13.47
N ASN A 80 4.96 -7.16 -13.53
CA ASN A 80 6.15 -7.55 -12.75
C ASN A 80 5.90 -7.40 -11.24
N GLU A 81 5.30 -6.28 -10.83
CA GLU A 81 4.97 -6.00 -9.44
C GLU A 81 3.90 -6.99 -8.92
N ARG A 82 2.94 -7.37 -9.77
CA ARG A 82 1.94 -8.40 -9.46
C ARG A 82 2.56 -9.76 -9.20
N GLN A 83 3.45 -10.20 -10.08
CA GLN A 83 4.16 -11.47 -9.93
C GLN A 83 5.00 -11.48 -8.66
N TRP A 84 5.69 -10.38 -8.37
CA TRP A 84 6.44 -10.25 -7.12
C TRP A 84 5.54 -10.34 -5.87
N CYS A 85 4.38 -9.66 -5.89
CA CYS A 85 3.42 -9.74 -4.79
C CYS A 85 2.93 -11.18 -4.58
N ALA A 86 2.66 -11.92 -5.67
CA ALA A 86 2.30 -13.32 -5.60
C ALA A 86 3.44 -14.19 -5.04
N HIS A 87 4.70 -13.91 -5.39
CA HIS A 87 5.85 -14.61 -4.83
C HIS A 87 5.97 -14.41 -3.32
N ILE A 88 5.77 -13.19 -2.81
CA ILE A 88 5.76 -12.94 -1.37
C ILE A 88 4.61 -13.68 -0.67
N ALA A 89 3.41 -13.64 -1.26
CA ALA A 89 2.24 -14.32 -0.72
C ALA A 89 2.52 -15.83 -0.55
N ASN A 90 3.07 -16.46 -1.58
CA ASN A 90 3.43 -17.88 -1.60
C ASN A 90 4.61 -18.23 -0.68
N ALA A 91 5.48 -17.26 -0.36
CA ALA A 91 6.59 -17.48 0.55
C ALA A 91 6.15 -17.45 2.04
N ASN A 92 4.92 -17.02 2.33
CA ASN A 92 4.42 -16.85 3.68
C ASN A 92 3.17 -17.70 3.96
N ALA A 93 3.32 -18.77 4.72
CA ALA A 93 2.22 -19.67 5.06
C ALA A 93 1.02 -18.98 5.74
N SER A 94 1.26 -17.91 6.53
CA SER A 94 0.18 -17.15 7.18
C SER A 94 -0.72 -16.38 6.19
N ILE A 95 -0.23 -16.17 4.97
CA ILE A 95 -0.95 -15.53 3.86
C ILE A 95 -1.46 -16.59 2.90
N GLN A 96 -0.60 -17.53 2.51
CA GLN A 96 -0.91 -18.59 1.55
C GLN A 96 -2.10 -19.43 2.00
N ASP A 97 -2.10 -19.88 3.25
CA ASP A 97 -3.10 -20.81 3.77
C ASP A 97 -4.29 -20.09 4.42
N ASN A 98 -4.43 -18.78 4.15
CA ASN A 98 -5.43 -17.95 4.80
C ASN A 98 -6.80 -18.04 4.13
N ALA A 99 -7.56 -19.09 4.48
CA ALA A 99 -8.88 -19.35 3.91
C ALA A 99 -9.86 -18.18 4.12
N LEU A 100 -9.79 -17.46 5.24
CA LEU A 100 -10.68 -16.35 5.54
C LEU A 100 -10.44 -15.15 4.61
N VAL A 101 -9.16 -14.80 4.35
CA VAL A 101 -8.82 -13.77 3.34
C VAL A 101 -9.32 -14.21 1.97
N ALA A 102 -9.04 -15.46 1.58
CA ALA A 102 -9.41 -15.98 0.27
C ALA A 102 -10.93 -16.01 0.05
N GLU A 103 -11.69 -16.42 1.07
CA GLU A 103 -13.15 -16.42 1.08
C GLU A 103 -13.70 -15.00 1.00
N TYR A 104 -13.19 -14.07 1.82
CA TYR A 104 -13.60 -12.67 1.77
C TYR A 104 -13.37 -12.07 0.38
N ILE A 105 -12.19 -12.30 -0.21
CA ILE A 105 -11.89 -11.84 -1.56
C ILE A 105 -12.90 -12.45 -2.55
N SER A 106 -13.12 -13.76 -2.50
CA SER A 106 -14.00 -14.46 -3.46
C SER A 106 -15.45 -13.98 -3.37
N ASN A 107 -15.96 -13.78 -2.16
CA ASN A 107 -17.33 -13.31 -1.90
C ASN A 107 -17.55 -11.86 -2.34
N ASN A 108 -16.49 -11.05 -2.31
CA ASN A 108 -16.58 -9.62 -2.64
C ASN A 108 -16.04 -9.29 -4.05
N TYR A 109 -15.41 -10.24 -4.73
CA TYR A 109 -14.81 -10.03 -6.05
C TYR A 109 -15.82 -9.59 -7.10
N ALA A 110 -17.05 -10.13 -7.03
CA ALA A 110 -18.12 -9.85 -7.99
C ALA A 110 -19.04 -8.70 -7.57
N SER A 111 -19.11 -8.38 -6.27
CA SER A 111 -20.07 -7.42 -5.70
C SER A 111 -19.48 -6.04 -5.44
N SER A 112 -18.15 -5.90 -5.36
CA SER A 112 -17.50 -4.66 -4.94
C SER A 112 -16.75 -3.99 -6.10
N THR A 113 -17.39 -2.93 -6.61
CA THR A 113 -16.84 -1.61 -6.96
C THR A 113 -15.39 -1.35 -6.56
N GLU A 114 -14.65 -0.64 -7.43
CA GLU A 114 -13.29 -0.04 -7.40
C GLU A 114 -12.44 0.00 -6.10
N ASN A 115 -13.00 -0.20 -4.91
CA ASN A 115 -12.38 -0.05 -3.59
C ASN A 115 -12.05 -1.35 -2.85
N LEU A 116 -12.28 -2.56 -3.42
CA LEU A 116 -12.00 -3.82 -2.70
C LEU A 116 -10.54 -3.95 -2.30
N TYR A 117 -9.63 -3.59 -3.21
CA TYR A 117 -8.20 -3.61 -2.97
C TYR A 117 -7.81 -2.61 -1.86
N ILE A 118 -8.40 -1.42 -1.86
CA ILE A 118 -8.18 -0.41 -0.80
C ILE A 118 -8.67 -0.96 0.54
N SER A 119 -9.89 -1.49 0.59
CA SER A 119 -10.52 -2.00 1.81
C SER A 119 -9.68 -3.09 2.46
N LEU A 120 -9.16 -4.03 1.66
CA LEU A 120 -8.29 -5.11 2.14
C LEU A 120 -6.96 -4.58 2.70
N SER A 121 -6.35 -3.62 2.03
CA SER A 121 -5.09 -3.00 2.47
C SER A 121 -5.26 -2.17 3.74
N LEU A 122 -6.38 -1.44 3.86
CA LEU A 122 -6.72 -0.70 5.06
C LEU A 122 -6.97 -1.61 6.25
N TRP A 123 -7.60 -2.77 6.03
CA TRP A 123 -7.75 -3.79 7.06
C TRP A 123 -6.39 -4.28 7.57
N MET A 124 -5.44 -4.52 6.68
CA MET A 124 -4.09 -4.92 7.06
C MET A 124 -3.40 -3.84 7.92
N ILE A 125 -3.50 -2.56 7.53
CA ILE A 125 -2.92 -1.43 8.27
C ILE A 125 -3.59 -1.28 9.64
N ARG A 126 -4.91 -1.46 9.74
CA ARG A 126 -5.65 -1.48 11.02
C ARG A 126 -5.15 -2.60 11.93
N CYS A 127 -4.97 -3.81 11.39
CA CYS A 127 -4.46 -4.95 12.16
C CYS A 127 -3.02 -4.73 12.63
N TRP A 128 -2.17 -4.20 11.75
CA TRP A 128 -0.78 -3.88 12.06
C TRP A 128 -0.66 -2.82 13.16
N SER A 129 -1.51 -1.80 13.12
CA SER A 129 -1.48 -0.69 14.07
C SER A 129 -2.34 -0.90 15.33
N LYS A 130 -2.90 -2.09 15.56
CA LYS A 130 -3.86 -2.37 16.65
C LYS A 130 -3.36 -2.00 18.05
N ASN A 131 -2.04 -2.07 18.27
CA ASN A 131 -1.39 -1.76 19.54
C ASN A 131 -1.01 -0.28 19.68
N ASN A 132 -1.16 0.52 18.62
CA ASN A 132 -0.84 1.95 18.60
C ASN A 132 -2.14 2.79 18.63
N ILE A 133 -2.47 3.25 19.84
CA ILE A 133 -3.71 3.97 20.12
C ILE A 133 -3.74 5.30 19.36
N GLY A 134 -4.75 5.47 18.51
CA GLY A 134 -4.99 6.71 17.75
C GLY A 134 -4.27 6.78 16.40
N PHE A 135 -3.29 5.91 16.11
CA PHE A 135 -2.65 5.88 14.79
C PHE A 135 -3.67 5.58 13.70
N TRP A 136 -4.47 4.53 13.88
CA TRP A 136 -5.47 4.12 12.89
C TRP A 136 -6.46 5.24 12.56
N GLU A 137 -7.00 5.92 13.57
CA GLU A 137 -7.94 7.01 13.36
C GLU A 137 -7.30 8.20 12.63
N ARG A 138 -6.06 8.57 13.00
CA ARG A 138 -5.30 9.61 12.28
C ARG A 138 -5.01 9.22 10.82
N PHE A 139 -4.59 7.97 10.61
CA PHE A 139 -4.33 7.45 9.27
C PHE A 139 -5.60 7.40 8.43
N ARG A 140 -6.73 7.06 9.04
CA ARG A 140 -8.04 7.03 8.40
C ARG A 140 -8.51 8.42 7.98
N LEU A 141 -8.31 9.46 8.80
CA LEU A 141 -8.64 10.85 8.41
C LEU A 141 -7.92 11.31 7.14
N ARG A 142 -6.73 10.78 6.88
CA ARG A 142 -5.96 11.08 5.67
C ARG A 142 -6.65 10.54 4.41
N LEU A 143 -7.46 9.49 4.54
CA LEU A 143 -8.19 8.88 3.44
C LEU A 143 -9.52 9.64 3.29
N ASN A 144 -9.68 10.40 2.22
CA ASN A 144 -10.83 11.27 1.97
C ASN A 144 -12.15 10.52 1.65
N HIS A 145 -12.27 9.24 2.05
CA HIS A 145 -13.37 8.36 1.70
C HIS A 145 -13.83 7.55 2.91
N GLU A 146 -15.15 7.44 3.09
CA GLU A 146 -15.79 6.45 3.95
C GLU A 146 -15.60 5.05 3.35
N ILE A 147 -14.40 4.51 3.48
CA ILE A 147 -14.09 3.15 3.01
C ILE A 147 -14.47 2.19 4.14
N ALA A 148 -15.40 1.29 3.83
CA ALA A 148 -15.74 0.20 4.73
C ALA A 148 -14.52 -0.73 4.86
N VAL A 149 -13.94 -0.79 6.05
CA VAL A 149 -12.83 -1.70 6.36
C VAL A 149 -13.43 -3.00 6.88
N PRO A 150 -13.13 -4.15 6.28
CA PRO A 150 -13.70 -5.41 6.73
C PRO A 150 -13.23 -5.78 8.14
N GLU A 151 -14.03 -6.53 8.87
CA GLU A 151 -13.69 -7.06 10.20
C GLU A 151 -13.44 -8.55 10.09
N ILE A 152 -12.33 -8.91 9.44
CA ILE A 152 -11.91 -10.30 9.30
C ILE A 152 -11.01 -10.64 10.50
N ASP A 153 -11.43 -11.61 11.31
CA ASP A 153 -10.64 -12.10 12.44
C ASP A 153 -9.54 -13.04 11.95
N ILE A 154 -8.41 -12.44 11.55
CA ILE A 154 -7.29 -13.17 10.98
C ILE A 154 -6.08 -13.05 11.89
N ASN A 155 -5.52 -14.21 12.22
CA ASN A 155 -4.31 -14.31 13.01
C ASN A 155 -3.04 -14.22 12.13
N ILE A 156 -2.81 -13.06 11.49
CA ILE A 156 -1.51 -12.78 10.87
C ILE A 156 -0.59 -12.21 11.97
N PRO A 157 0.56 -12.84 12.25
CA PRO A 157 1.50 -12.34 13.26
C PRO A 157 2.00 -10.93 12.93
N GLU A 158 2.20 -10.09 13.95
CA GLU A 158 2.62 -8.69 13.79
C GLU A 158 3.95 -8.55 13.03
N ASN A 159 4.91 -9.45 13.28
CA ASN A 159 6.19 -9.50 12.56
C ASN A 159 6.01 -9.79 11.06
N ILE A 160 4.97 -10.52 10.67
CA ILE A 160 4.64 -10.74 9.27
C ILE A 160 4.04 -9.47 8.67
N LEU A 161 3.12 -8.80 9.37
CA LEU A 161 2.57 -7.52 8.91
C LEU A 161 3.65 -6.45 8.73
N ASP A 162 4.61 -6.39 9.65
CA ASP A 162 5.80 -5.54 9.56
C ASP A 162 6.66 -5.87 8.35
N TYR A 163 6.93 -7.15 8.12
CA TYR A 163 7.67 -7.62 6.96
C TYR A 163 6.97 -7.20 5.66
N LEU A 164 5.67 -7.38 5.55
CA LEU A 164 4.89 -7.01 4.37
C LEU A 164 4.93 -5.51 4.08
N LEU A 165 4.75 -4.66 5.10
CA LEU A 165 4.87 -3.21 4.96
C LEU A 165 6.29 -2.79 4.56
N THR A 166 7.30 -3.44 5.13
CA THR A 166 8.70 -3.17 4.81
C THR A 166 9.00 -3.54 3.36
N CYS A 167 8.55 -4.72 2.91
CA CYS A 167 8.68 -5.17 1.53
C CYS A 167 8.03 -4.20 0.55
N ALA A 168 6.76 -3.85 0.77
CA ALA A 168 6.03 -2.94 -0.12
C ALA A 168 6.67 -1.56 -0.18
N THR A 169 7.05 -0.97 0.97
CA THR A 169 7.71 0.35 1.01
C THR A 169 9.11 0.35 0.41
N THR A 170 9.84 -0.76 0.49
CA THR A 170 11.18 -0.89 -0.10
C THR A 170 11.11 -0.86 -1.62
N ILE A 171 10.19 -1.61 -2.23
CA ILE A 171 10.04 -1.62 -3.69
C ILE A 171 9.60 -0.26 -4.23
N MET A 172 8.70 0.43 -3.52
CA MET A 172 8.31 1.79 -3.89
C MET A 172 9.50 2.76 -3.89
N SER A 173 10.53 2.46 -3.09
CA SER A 173 11.74 3.28 -2.96
C SER A 173 12.84 2.88 -3.94
N GLU A 174 12.73 1.73 -4.61
CA GLU A 174 13.72 1.32 -5.61
C GLU A 174 13.54 2.15 -6.88
N PRO A 175 14.58 2.87 -7.35
CA PRO A 175 14.51 3.54 -8.64
C PRO A 175 14.31 2.47 -9.70
N SER A 176 13.26 2.63 -10.52
CA SER A 176 13.01 1.75 -11.65
C SER A 176 14.31 1.60 -12.46
N PRO A 177 14.73 0.38 -12.84
CA PRO A 177 15.94 0.21 -13.61
C PRO A 177 15.86 1.08 -14.87
N PRO A 178 16.94 1.77 -15.25
CA PRO A 178 16.94 2.55 -16.48
C PRO A 178 16.54 1.61 -17.61
N ALA A 179 15.54 2.01 -18.41
CA ALA A 179 15.04 1.24 -19.53
C ALA A 179 16.23 0.70 -20.34
N THR A 180 16.51 -0.59 -20.21
CA THR A 180 17.50 -1.25 -21.05
C THR A 180 16.92 -1.20 -22.44
N LEU A 181 17.48 -0.33 -23.28
CA LEU A 181 17.39 -0.46 -24.72
C LEU A 181 17.75 -1.91 -25.02
N SER A 182 16.78 -2.71 -25.43
CA SER A 182 17.02 -4.01 -26.01
C SER A 182 17.90 -3.76 -27.22
N VAL A 183 19.21 -3.92 -27.05
CA VAL A 183 20.12 -4.02 -28.18
C VAL A 183 19.66 -5.27 -28.91
N SER A 184 19.01 -5.08 -30.06
CA SER A 184 18.66 -6.15 -30.96
C SER A 184 19.95 -6.88 -31.31
N ALA A 185 20.13 -8.05 -30.71
CA ALA A 185 21.06 -9.06 -31.19
C ALA A 185 20.51 -9.60 -32.51
N ALA A 186 20.69 -8.82 -33.57
CA ALA A 186 20.41 -9.18 -34.94
C ALA A 186 21.41 -8.40 -35.81
N ASP A 187 22.68 -8.79 -35.72
CA ASP A 187 23.72 -8.54 -36.74
C ASP A 187 24.97 -9.36 -36.39
N LYS A 188 24.77 -10.67 -36.23
CA LYS A 188 25.82 -11.69 -36.36
C LYS A 188 25.16 -12.94 -36.90
N ASP A 189 24.89 -12.94 -38.20
CA ASP A 189 24.85 -14.13 -39.07
C ASP A 189 24.39 -13.72 -40.48
N SER A 190 25.26 -13.07 -41.25
CA SER A 190 25.19 -13.10 -42.72
C SER A 190 26.48 -12.54 -43.35
N ALA A 191 27.57 -13.29 -43.23
CA ALA A 191 28.73 -13.16 -44.12
C ALA A 191 29.60 -14.43 -44.04
N ALA A 192 28.97 -15.60 -44.15
CA ALA A 192 29.63 -16.81 -44.61
C ALA A 192 28.72 -17.38 -45.70
N ASP A 193 29.34 -17.84 -46.78
CA ASP A 193 28.74 -18.37 -48.00
C ASP A 193 28.28 -17.35 -49.04
N GLN A 194 29.24 -16.95 -49.88
CA GLN A 194 29.09 -17.00 -51.34
C GLN A 194 30.44 -16.72 -52.03
N ASN A 195 31.12 -17.78 -52.50
CA ASN A 195 31.63 -17.93 -53.86
C ASN A 195 32.70 -19.04 -53.93
N ILE A 196 32.22 -20.27 -54.06
CA ILE A 196 32.87 -21.29 -54.88
C ILE A 196 31.93 -21.47 -56.07
N GLU A 197 32.33 -21.02 -57.28
CA GLU A 197 32.54 -21.88 -58.45
C GLU A 197 32.66 -21.09 -59.78
N LYS A 198 33.57 -21.58 -60.64
CA LYS A 198 33.76 -21.36 -62.10
C LYS A 198 34.51 -20.06 -62.46
N THR A 199 35.74 -20.11 -62.96
CA THR A 199 36.23 -20.84 -64.15
C THR A 199 37.76 -20.98 -64.08
#